data_AF-A0A1Z9PK23-F1
#
_entry.id   AF-A0A1Z9PK23-F1
#
_cell.length_a   1.000
_cell.length_b   1.000
_cell.length_c   1.000
_cell.angle_alpha   90.00
_cell.angle_beta   90.00
_cell.angle_gamma   90.00
#
_symmetry.space_group_name_H-M   'P 1'
#
loop_
_entity.id
_entity.type
_entity.pdbx_description
1 polymer ?
#
loop_
_entity_poly.entity_id
_entity_poly.type
_entity_poly.pdbx_seq_one_letter_code
_entity_poly.pdbx_strand_id
1 'polypeptide(L)'
;MWKLLPIIFLFGAPAVRADLTHKLSTSTQLTVNAGITQTERIGSSFSISGTGIDTTDGTTANTVSAGTITSGVYAPGVIAATQDVPGASFSFSQNYTQADAVPTSAPSVGAVGNFSDVTSHAAGTAGSLAGTITSQGVMTLTAGGAGTTATGQFVSEIVVD
;
A
#
# COMPACT_ATOMS: atom_id res chain seq x y z
N MET A 1 -13.21 59.61 66.99
CA MET A 1 -13.95 58.86 65.93
C MET A 1 -13.07 58.32 64.78
N TRP A 2 -11.77 58.69 64.65
CA TRP A 2 -10.87 58.16 63.59
C TRP A 2 -10.44 56.70 63.78
N LYS A 3 -10.44 56.16 65.00
CA LYS A 3 -9.89 54.82 65.32
C LYS A 3 -10.69 53.63 64.75
N LEU A 4 -11.85 53.88 64.13
CA LEU A 4 -12.71 52.84 63.54
C LEU A 4 -12.52 52.70 62.01
N LEU A 5 -11.80 53.63 61.37
CA LEU A 5 -11.52 53.59 59.93
C LEU A 5 -10.87 52.28 59.44
N PRO A 6 -9.85 51.70 60.11
CA PRO A 6 -9.22 50.47 59.63
C PRO A 6 -10.14 49.24 59.74
N ILE A 7 -11.09 49.26 60.68
CA ILE A 7 -12.07 48.16 60.85
C ILE A 7 -13.11 48.24 59.73
N ILE A 8 -13.57 49.44 59.36
CA ILE A 8 -14.53 49.63 58.26
C ILE A 8 -13.90 49.23 56.91
N PHE A 9 -12.61 49.50 56.70
CA PHE A 9 -11.89 49.09 55.48
C PHE A 9 -11.72 47.56 55.39
N LEU A 10 -11.58 46.87 56.52
CA LEU A 10 -11.45 45.41 56.58
C LEU A 10 -12.78 44.68 56.30
N PHE A 11 -13.92 45.28 56.69
CA PHE A 11 -15.26 44.72 56.43
C PHE A 11 -15.92 45.23 55.14
N GLY A 12 -15.36 46.27 54.51
CA GLY A 12 -15.86 46.86 53.26
C GLY A 12 -15.14 46.40 52.00
N ALA A 13 -14.12 45.54 52.11
CA ALA A 13 -13.47 44.96 50.94
C ALA A 13 -14.49 44.09 50.19
N PRO A 14 -14.79 44.36 48.91
CA PRO A 14 -15.64 43.47 48.14
C PRO A 14 -14.95 42.11 48.10
N ALA A 15 -15.71 41.04 48.39
CA ALA A 15 -15.21 39.69 48.18
C ALA A 15 -14.82 39.58 46.70
N VAL A 16 -13.52 39.54 46.41
CA VAL A 16 -13.02 39.27 45.06
C VAL A 16 -13.50 37.87 44.71
N ARG A 17 -14.56 37.80 43.91
CA ARG A 17 -15.05 36.56 43.31
C ARG A 17 -14.34 36.44 41.98
N ALA A 18 -13.27 35.65 41.98
CA ALA A 18 -12.65 35.23 40.75
C ALA A 18 -13.42 34.01 40.21
N ASP A 19 -13.87 34.07 38.97
CA ASP A 19 -14.48 32.93 38.30
C ASP A 19 -13.37 32.07 37.71
N LEU A 20 -13.36 30.78 38.07
CA LEU A 20 -12.35 29.83 37.66
C LEU A 20 -12.93 28.92 36.57
N THR A 21 -12.53 29.14 35.32
CA THR A 21 -12.94 28.29 34.20
C THR A 21 -11.84 27.27 33.93
N HIS A 22 -12.14 25.99 34.17
CA HIS A 22 -11.24 24.88 33.88
C HIS A 22 -11.75 24.12 32.65
N LYS A 23 -10.93 24.05 31.61
CA LYS A 23 -11.22 23.27 30.39
C LYS A 23 -10.22 22.13 30.27
N LEU A 24 -10.75 20.91 30.23
CA LEU A 24 -10.01 19.70 29.93
C LEU A 24 -10.45 19.20 28.57
N SER A 25 -9.52 19.14 27.61
CA SER A 25 -9.76 18.56 26.29
C SER A 25 -8.82 17.39 26.05
N THR A 26 -9.40 16.25 25.70
CA THR A 26 -8.67 15.00 25.47
C THR A 26 -9.00 14.44 24.09
N SER A 27 -7.98 14.14 23.29
CA SER A 27 -8.16 13.55 21.96
C SER A 27 -7.15 12.43 21.73
N THR A 28 -7.60 11.35 21.12
CA THR A 28 -6.75 10.23 20.68
C THR A 28 -7.10 9.90 19.23
N GLN A 29 -6.10 9.91 18.36
CA GLN A 29 -6.24 9.48 16.97
C GLN A 29 -5.29 8.31 16.69
N LEU A 30 -5.87 7.22 16.19
CA LEU A 30 -5.15 6.01 15.82
C LEU A 30 -5.34 5.79 14.32
N THR A 31 -4.23 5.67 13.59
CA THR A 31 -4.24 5.45 12.13
C THR A 31 -3.40 4.23 11.80
N VAL A 32 -3.95 3.36 10.94
CA VAL A 32 -3.25 2.22 10.35
C VAL A 32 -3.22 2.44 8.85
N ASN A 33 -2.02 2.41 8.26
CA ASN A 33 -1.88 2.64 6.83
C ASN A 33 -2.48 1.47 6.04
N ALA A 34 -3.26 1.77 5.00
CA ALA A 34 -3.74 0.77 4.06
C ALA A 34 -2.58 0.26 3.19
N GLY A 35 -2.58 -1.04 2.87
CA GLY A 35 -1.66 -1.58 1.89
C GLY A 35 -2.12 -1.24 0.47
N ILE A 36 -1.18 -1.05 -0.43
CA ILE A 36 -1.42 -0.73 -1.85
C ILE A 36 -0.61 -1.70 -2.70
N THR A 37 -1.21 -2.19 -3.78
CA THR A 37 -0.52 -3.00 -4.77
C THR A 37 -0.86 -2.44 -6.15
N GLN A 38 0.18 -2.06 -6.90
CA GLN A 38 0.07 -1.60 -8.29
C GLN A 38 0.88 -2.56 -9.16
N THR A 39 0.32 -2.90 -10.32
CA THR A 39 0.97 -3.79 -11.30
C THR A 39 0.80 -3.22 -12.69
N GLU A 40 1.84 -3.36 -13.49
CA GLU A 40 1.80 -3.17 -14.93
C GLU A 40 2.08 -4.51 -15.60
N ARG A 41 1.30 -4.85 -16.63
CA ARG A 41 1.42 -6.14 -17.32
C ARG A 41 2.06 -5.95 -18.68
N ILE A 42 3.03 -6.81 -18.99
CA ILE A 42 3.62 -6.87 -20.32
C ILE A 42 2.86 -7.92 -21.15
N GLY A 43 2.52 -7.56 -22.39
CA GLY A 43 1.87 -8.47 -23.35
C GLY A 43 2.87 -9.40 -24.05
N SER A 44 2.40 -10.52 -24.59
CA SER A 44 3.27 -11.45 -25.32
C SER A 44 3.57 -10.90 -26.70
N SER A 45 4.83 -10.99 -27.11
CA SER A 45 5.22 -10.76 -28.50
C SER A 45 5.95 -11.98 -29.04
N PHE A 46 5.65 -12.35 -30.27
CA PHE A 46 6.26 -13.48 -30.93
C PHE A 46 6.45 -13.16 -32.41
N SER A 47 7.70 -13.25 -32.88
CA SER A 47 8.03 -13.05 -34.29
C SER A 47 8.96 -14.14 -34.78
N ILE A 48 8.66 -14.67 -35.96
CA ILE A 48 9.53 -15.58 -36.69
C ILE A 48 9.80 -14.95 -38.06
N SER A 49 11.05 -14.95 -38.48
CA SER A 49 11.44 -14.63 -39.83
C SER A 49 12.55 -15.58 -40.29
N GLY A 50 12.55 -15.89 -41.58
CA GLY A 50 13.54 -16.82 -42.11
C GLY A 50 13.46 -17.07 -43.60
N THR A 51 14.54 -17.60 -44.15
CA THR A 51 14.67 -18.03 -45.54
C THR A 51 15.45 -19.35 -45.64
N GLY A 52 15.06 -20.21 -46.59
CA GLY A 52 15.70 -21.52 -46.79
C GLY A 52 15.46 -22.53 -45.66
N ILE A 53 14.31 -22.39 -44.99
CA ILE A 53 13.91 -23.19 -43.83
C ILE A 53 12.40 -23.39 -43.83
N ASP A 54 12.00 -24.64 -43.66
CA ASP A 54 10.65 -25.04 -43.34
C ASP A 54 10.44 -24.95 -41.84
N THR A 55 9.31 -24.38 -41.45
CA THR A 55 8.86 -24.34 -40.05
C THR A 55 7.56 -25.11 -39.91
N THR A 56 7.49 -25.95 -38.89
CA THR A 56 6.29 -26.74 -38.58
C THR A 56 6.02 -26.74 -37.09
N ASP A 57 4.73 -26.82 -36.72
CA ASP A 57 4.26 -27.10 -35.36
C ASP A 57 4.51 -28.56 -34.92
N GLY A 58 5.07 -29.40 -35.80
CA GLY A 58 5.40 -30.80 -35.54
C GLY A 58 4.28 -31.79 -35.83
N THR A 59 3.06 -31.33 -36.10
CA THR A 59 1.89 -32.20 -36.34
C THR A 59 1.08 -31.83 -37.59
N THR A 60 1.17 -30.59 -38.05
CA THR A 60 0.35 -30.01 -39.11
C THR A 60 1.24 -29.56 -40.27
N ALA A 61 0.94 -30.06 -41.47
CA ALA A 61 1.65 -29.64 -42.68
C ALA A 61 1.41 -28.15 -42.95
N ASN A 62 2.48 -27.42 -43.30
CA ASN A 62 2.47 -25.99 -43.64
C ASN A 62 2.08 -25.02 -42.51
N THR A 63 1.96 -25.49 -41.25
CA THR A 63 1.67 -24.62 -40.10
C THR A 63 2.96 -24.13 -39.46
N VAL A 64 3.21 -22.82 -39.50
CA VAL A 64 4.42 -22.17 -38.96
C VAL A 64 4.45 -22.15 -37.42
N SER A 65 3.29 -22.02 -36.76
CA SER A 65 3.15 -22.08 -35.30
C SER A 65 1.69 -22.36 -34.91
N ALA A 66 1.49 -23.19 -33.90
CA ALA A 66 0.18 -23.50 -33.31
C ALA A 66 0.11 -23.11 -31.82
N GLY A 67 0.76 -22.01 -31.44
CA GLY A 67 0.78 -21.56 -30.05
C GLY A 67 -0.61 -21.31 -29.46
N THR A 68 -0.77 -21.62 -28.18
CA THR A 68 -2.02 -21.44 -27.44
C THR A 68 -1.94 -20.22 -26.53
N ILE A 69 -3.04 -19.50 -26.37
CA ILE A 69 -3.14 -18.43 -25.37
C ILE A 69 -3.89 -18.98 -24.16
N THR A 70 -3.24 -18.97 -22.99
CA THR A 70 -3.87 -19.32 -21.72
C THR A 70 -3.65 -18.19 -20.73
N SER A 71 -4.73 -17.71 -20.10
CA SER A 71 -4.68 -16.58 -19.17
C SER A 71 -3.90 -15.37 -19.73
N GLY A 72 -4.08 -15.06 -21.01
CA GLY A 72 -3.42 -13.93 -21.69
C GLY A 72 -1.93 -14.12 -22.00
N VAL A 73 -1.33 -15.27 -21.69
CA VAL A 73 0.05 -15.61 -22.06
C VAL A 73 0.02 -16.46 -23.32
N TYR A 74 0.73 -16.00 -24.35
CA TYR A 74 0.97 -16.80 -25.54
C TYR A 74 2.09 -17.80 -25.25
N ALA A 75 1.78 -19.09 -25.31
CA ALA A 75 2.76 -20.15 -25.32
C ALA A 75 3.00 -20.55 -26.78
N PRO A 76 4.14 -20.17 -27.40
CA PRO A 76 4.49 -20.71 -28.71
C PRO A 76 4.56 -22.24 -28.58
N GLY A 77 3.88 -22.94 -29.49
CA GLY A 77 3.93 -24.40 -29.54
C GLY A 77 5.34 -24.90 -29.85
N VAL A 78 5.52 -26.22 -29.98
CA VAL A 78 6.79 -26.76 -30.49
C VAL A 78 6.98 -26.24 -31.91
N ILE A 79 8.07 -25.52 -32.16
CA ILE A 79 8.44 -25.08 -33.50
C ILE A 79 9.72 -25.78 -33.90
N ALA A 80 9.60 -26.70 -34.86
CA ALA A 80 10.74 -27.29 -35.51
C ALA A 80 11.08 -26.44 -36.74
N ALA A 81 12.32 -25.94 -36.79
CA ALA A 81 12.88 -25.32 -37.99
C ALA A 81 13.85 -26.31 -38.64
N THR A 82 13.59 -26.66 -39.89
CA THR A 82 14.41 -27.61 -40.65
C THR A 82 14.92 -26.90 -41.90
N GLN A 83 16.19 -27.09 -42.24
CA GLN A 83 16.72 -26.57 -43.51
C GLN A 83 16.06 -27.29 -44.68
N ASP A 84 15.62 -26.53 -45.69
CA ASP A 84 15.06 -27.10 -46.91
C ASP A 84 16.08 -28.02 -47.61
N VAL A 85 17.35 -27.60 -47.58
CA VAL A 85 18.49 -28.35 -48.11
C VAL A 85 19.59 -28.41 -47.05
N PRO A 86 19.88 -29.58 -46.48
CA PRO A 86 20.92 -29.73 -45.46
C PRO A 86 22.28 -29.20 -45.93
N GLY A 87 22.84 -28.25 -45.18
CA GLY A 87 24.15 -27.67 -45.47
C GLY A 87 24.12 -26.50 -46.46
N ALA A 88 22.94 -26.12 -46.96
CA ALA A 88 22.78 -24.86 -47.69
C ALA A 88 22.79 -23.65 -46.73
N SER A 89 23.04 -22.46 -47.28
CA SER A 89 22.92 -21.23 -46.52
C SER A 89 21.46 -20.99 -46.14
N PHE A 90 21.19 -20.78 -44.85
CA PHE A 90 19.87 -20.40 -44.33
C PHE A 90 19.98 -19.21 -43.38
N SER A 91 18.87 -18.52 -43.15
CA SER A 91 18.76 -17.49 -42.11
C SER A 91 17.51 -17.75 -41.30
N PHE A 92 17.64 -17.86 -39.98
CA PHE A 92 16.52 -18.04 -39.05
C PHE A 92 16.67 -17.09 -37.87
N SER A 93 15.61 -16.35 -37.59
CA SER A 93 15.51 -15.57 -36.36
C SER A 93 14.18 -15.82 -35.69
N GLN A 94 14.23 -16.08 -34.39
CA GLN A 94 13.05 -16.23 -33.57
C GLN A 94 13.22 -15.40 -32.30
N ASN A 95 12.21 -14.57 -32.01
CA ASN A 95 12.20 -13.74 -30.81
C ASN A 95 10.87 -13.93 -30.09
N TYR A 96 10.94 -14.23 -28.80
CA TYR A 96 9.79 -14.46 -27.95
C TYR A 96 9.94 -13.70 -26.63
N THR A 97 8.94 -12.90 -26.31
CA THR A 97 8.79 -12.28 -24.99
C THR A 97 7.56 -12.88 -24.32
N GLN A 98 7.80 -13.58 -23.20
CA GLN A 98 6.71 -14.14 -22.38
C GLN A 98 5.92 -13.01 -21.69
N ALA A 99 4.61 -13.20 -21.58
CA ALA A 99 3.74 -12.29 -20.83
C ALA A 99 3.47 -12.78 -19.41
N ASP A 100 2.97 -11.85 -18.60
CA ASP A 100 2.44 -12.16 -17.28
C ASP A 100 1.08 -12.83 -17.38
N ALA A 101 0.86 -13.88 -16.60
CA ALA A 101 -0.43 -14.55 -16.53
C ALA A 101 -1.49 -13.66 -15.88
N VAL A 102 -2.73 -13.68 -16.41
CA VAL A 102 -3.89 -13.12 -15.72
C VAL A 102 -4.11 -13.95 -14.45
N PRO A 103 -4.11 -13.34 -13.25
CA PRO A 103 -4.45 -14.04 -12.03
C PRO A 103 -5.90 -14.55 -12.11
N THR A 104 -6.11 -15.80 -11.71
CA THR A 104 -7.45 -16.41 -11.62
C THR A 104 -8.16 -16.09 -10.30
N SER A 105 -7.45 -15.44 -9.37
CA SER A 105 -7.97 -14.94 -8.09
C SER A 105 -7.43 -13.54 -7.81
N ALA A 106 -8.19 -12.73 -7.09
CA ALA A 106 -7.73 -11.42 -6.64
C ALA A 106 -6.43 -11.57 -5.81
N PRO A 107 -5.35 -10.82 -6.11
CA PRO A 107 -4.18 -10.78 -5.25
C PRO A 107 -4.57 -10.25 -3.87
N SER A 108 -4.06 -10.85 -2.79
CA SER A 108 -4.15 -10.25 -1.47
C SER A 108 -3.24 -9.02 -1.39
N VAL A 109 -3.68 -8.01 -0.63
CA VAL A 109 -2.89 -6.77 -0.43
C VAL A 109 -1.53 -7.14 0.17
N GLY A 110 -0.44 -6.73 -0.48
CA GLY A 110 0.92 -7.05 -0.05
C GLY A 110 1.54 -8.32 -0.68
N ALA A 111 0.79 -9.08 -1.47
CA ALA A 111 1.33 -10.21 -2.22
C ALA A 111 1.89 -9.77 -3.57
N VAL A 112 3.08 -10.27 -3.91
CA VAL A 112 3.65 -10.12 -5.26
C VAL A 112 3.02 -11.19 -6.14
N GLY A 113 2.11 -10.77 -7.04
CA GLY A 113 1.55 -11.64 -8.06
C GLY A 113 2.59 -12.04 -9.10
N ASN A 114 2.23 -12.96 -10.00
CA ASN A 114 3.12 -13.42 -11.07
C ASN A 114 3.16 -12.40 -12.23
N PHE A 115 3.66 -11.19 -11.93
CA PHE A 115 3.81 -10.10 -12.89
C PHE A 115 5.27 -9.64 -12.96
N SER A 116 5.64 -9.14 -14.14
CA SER A 116 6.99 -8.68 -14.47
C SER A 116 7.33 -7.36 -13.77
N ASP A 117 6.33 -6.51 -13.53
CA ASP A 117 6.47 -5.30 -12.72
C ASP A 117 5.37 -5.21 -11.65
N VAL A 118 5.79 -5.25 -10.38
CA VAL A 118 4.94 -5.14 -9.20
C VAL A 118 5.62 -4.29 -8.16
N THR A 119 4.93 -3.22 -7.76
CA THR A 119 5.24 -2.53 -6.50
C THR A 119 4.13 -2.83 -5.50
N SER A 120 4.50 -3.43 -4.38
CA SER A 120 3.56 -3.80 -3.33
C SER A 120 4.03 -3.28 -1.98
N HIS A 121 3.12 -2.62 -1.26
CA HIS A 121 3.31 -2.21 0.12
C HIS A 121 2.38 -3.02 1.02
N ALA A 122 2.98 -3.70 2.01
CA ALA A 122 2.21 -4.39 3.04
C ALA A 122 1.36 -3.38 3.84
N ALA A 123 0.16 -3.79 4.24
CA ALA A 123 -0.68 -2.98 5.12
C ALA A 123 -0.05 -2.84 6.51
N GLY A 124 -0.33 -1.72 7.17
CA GLY A 124 0.05 -1.54 8.57
C GLY A 124 -0.63 -2.58 9.45
N THR A 125 0.05 -3.01 10.53
CA THR A 125 -0.52 -3.99 11.46
C THR A 125 -0.95 -3.29 12.75
N ALA A 126 -2.26 -3.27 13.04
CA ALA A 126 -2.77 -2.69 14.28
C ALA A 126 -2.09 -3.33 15.51
N GLY A 127 -2.04 -4.66 15.58
CA GLY A 127 -1.40 -5.37 16.70
C GLY A 127 -1.98 -4.91 18.05
N SER A 128 -1.14 -4.32 18.88
CA SER A 128 -1.48 -3.74 20.18
C SER A 128 -1.78 -2.22 20.15
N LEU A 129 -2.00 -1.63 18.98
CA LEU A 129 -2.28 -0.19 18.82
C LEU A 129 -3.50 0.22 19.67
N ALA A 130 -3.25 1.06 20.66
CA ALA A 130 -4.28 1.57 21.57
C ALA A 130 -3.89 2.95 22.08
N GLY A 131 -4.89 3.77 22.39
CA GLY A 131 -4.68 5.04 23.07
C GLY A 131 -5.80 5.29 24.06
N THR A 132 -5.45 5.65 25.29
CA THR A 132 -6.40 6.00 26.33
C THR A 132 -5.88 7.21 27.09
N ILE A 133 -6.71 8.23 27.22
CA ILE A 133 -6.46 9.41 28.03
C ILE A 133 -7.56 9.47 29.09
N THR A 134 -7.19 9.42 30.36
CA THR A 134 -8.15 9.52 31.46
C THR A 134 -8.44 10.98 31.79
N SER A 135 -9.57 11.24 32.47
CA SER A 135 -9.93 12.57 32.96
C SER A 135 -8.93 13.15 33.97
N GLN A 136 -8.03 12.33 34.52
CA GLN A 136 -6.93 12.76 35.39
C GLN A 136 -5.66 13.16 34.61
N GLY A 137 -5.70 13.18 33.28
CA GLY A 137 -4.56 13.50 32.42
C GLY A 137 -3.55 12.36 32.27
N VAL A 138 -3.88 11.14 32.71
CA VAL A 138 -3.03 9.97 32.51
C VAL A 138 -3.20 9.50 31.07
N MET A 139 -2.13 9.60 30.28
CA MET A 139 -2.09 9.20 28.89
C MET A 139 -1.32 7.89 28.72
N THR A 140 -1.98 6.90 28.12
CA THR A 140 -1.38 5.62 27.75
C THR A 140 -1.53 5.44 26.24
N LEU A 141 -0.40 5.43 25.53
CA LEU A 141 -0.32 5.18 24.09
C LEU A 141 0.49 3.91 23.89
N THR A 142 -0.12 2.90 23.29
CA THR A 142 0.56 1.66 22.90
C THR A 142 0.85 1.74 21.42
N ALA A 143 2.13 1.69 21.06
CA ALA A 143 2.55 1.63 19.67
C ALA A 143 2.01 0.35 19.01
N GLY A 144 1.50 0.49 17.79
CA GLY A 144 1.13 -0.65 16.95
C GLY A 144 2.34 -1.28 16.26
N GLY A 145 2.08 -2.14 15.28
CA GLY A 145 3.10 -2.68 14.39
C GLY A 145 3.61 -1.65 13.38
N ALA A 146 4.40 -2.12 12.40
CA ALA A 146 4.88 -1.27 11.31
C ALA A 146 3.72 -0.58 10.57
N GLY A 147 3.93 0.68 10.15
CA GLY A 147 2.93 1.46 9.42
C GLY A 147 1.73 1.93 10.27
N THR A 148 1.91 2.05 11.59
CA THR A 148 0.91 2.61 12.50
C THR A 148 1.39 3.92 13.13
N THR A 149 0.44 4.83 13.37
CA THR A 149 0.68 6.08 14.09
C THR A 149 -0.37 6.24 15.19
N ALA A 150 0.08 6.55 16.41
CA ALA A 150 -0.77 6.87 17.54
C ALA A 150 -0.46 8.29 18.02
N THR A 151 -1.45 9.18 17.98
CA THR A 151 -1.32 10.55 18.46
C THR A 151 -2.29 10.76 19.61
N GLY A 152 -1.76 11.13 20.78
CA GLY A 152 -2.55 11.51 21.95
C GLY A 152 -2.32 12.98 22.29
N GLN A 153 -3.41 13.67 22.63
CA GLN A 153 -3.37 15.08 23.04
C GLN A 153 -4.21 15.27 24.31
N PHE A 154 -3.57 15.84 25.33
CA PHE A 154 -4.21 16.31 26.55
C PHE A 154 -3.92 17.81 26.70
N VAL A 155 -4.96 18.64 26.78
CA VAL A 155 -4.84 20.08 27.03
C VAL A 155 -5.61 20.43 28.29
N SER A 156 -4.92 21.07 29.24
CA SER A 156 -5.52 21.63 30.45
C SER A 156 -5.34 23.14 30.42
N GLU A 157 -6.46 23.87 30.39
CA GLU A 157 -6.50 25.32 30.42
C GLU A 157 -7.23 25.78 31.69
N ILE A 158 -6.64 26.73 32.41
CA ILE A 158 -7.24 27.40 33.56
C ILE A 158 -7.28 28.89 33.25
N VAL A 159 -8.48 29.46 33.26
CA VAL A 159 -8.70 30.91 33.16
C VAL A 159 -9.24 31.40 34.49
N VAL A 160 -8.73 32.53 34.96
CA VAL A 160 -9.13 33.20 36.20
C VAL A 160 -9.54 34.61 35.82
N ASP A 161 -10.85 34.90 35.91
CA ASP A 161 -11.46 36.19 35.56
C ASP A 161 -12.01 36.92 36.81
#